data_AF-A0A7S3WBH2-F1
#
_entry.id   AF-A0A7S3WBH2-F1
#
_cell.length_a   1.000
_cell.length_b   1.000
_cell.length_c   1.000
_cell.angle_alpha   90.00
_cell.angle_beta   90.00
_cell.angle_gamma   90.00
#
_symmetry.space_group_name_H-M   'P 1'
#
loop_
_entity.id
_entity.type
_entity.pdbx_description
1 polymer ?
#
loop_
_entity_poly.entity_id
_entity_poly.type
_entity_poly.pdbx_seq_one_letter_code
_entity_poly.pdbx_strand_id
1 'polypeptide(L)'
;MLSEQETREWAVREAEMREAREAGVAQFDASMRSDAARLEAAWEERVEQLRQLRLTQKDREVRPPPLSPALDPLSPALDPETSCPRPLSPPSRLPRAILSLPGVSTRLASSRPYCHPARLSQTRPFASALRKIAGIQRGRIKALRKLSEARKHAAARVRSKEPRDIVGEYADYGSQVYAPLDRKGLSLTQDKLADRFETRAPQLEDYNGLCELEASLPSSAFEVRVSKPKPAAVVGPAMRAEQRLRNTLDATAEALQRVKHAPDVEREEREAVLALYRDAKPVERPPTPEPLADESEAEDGAAAEAALLLQRLLRGRAVQNLMYAAKERRLELLAELRSEEGSATDPPSLAPDADEVAREAVFESAVGAAVGDALDAMAKELGAQREERRIAALAAAAEEERQRRETAETRRRTAELEARRAEEEAYRQVMAVHRGSARSFVAALVDEVAGEAAAAAEGDAARARDGELGALLDRLESKASGAGEVACALLRDFVIPDADRLLAARQADAEDRKFARAAQLCIGVAVESAEAALCGGV
;
A
#
# COMPACT_ATOMS: atom_id res chain seq x y z
N MET A 1 -76.84 24.11 -67.15
CA MET A 1 -77.32 24.25 -65.75
C MET A 1 -77.60 22.89 -65.12
N LEU A 2 -78.62 22.13 -65.56
CA LEU A 2 -78.93 20.79 -64.99
C LEU A 2 -77.80 19.76 -65.15
N SER A 3 -77.15 19.69 -66.31
CA SER A 3 -76.04 18.76 -66.59
C SER A 3 -74.77 19.01 -65.77
N GLU A 4 -74.54 20.24 -65.32
CA GLU A 4 -73.36 20.60 -64.50
C GLU A 4 -73.58 20.35 -63.01
N GLN A 5 -74.85 20.30 -62.57
CA GLN A 5 -75.21 19.89 -61.22
C GLN A 5 -75.08 18.37 -61.09
N GLU A 6 -75.53 17.62 -62.09
CA GLU A 6 -75.37 16.17 -62.14
C GLU A 6 -73.89 15.75 -62.10
N THR A 7 -72.99 16.41 -62.83
CA THR A 7 -71.55 16.09 -62.79
C THR A 7 -70.91 16.39 -61.44
N ARG A 8 -71.36 17.42 -60.72
CA ARG A 8 -70.92 17.70 -59.34
C ARG A 8 -71.41 16.64 -58.37
N GLU A 9 -72.67 16.22 -58.48
CA GLU A 9 -73.20 15.12 -57.67
C GLU A 9 -72.48 13.80 -57.94
N TRP A 10 -72.11 13.52 -59.20
CA TRP A 10 -71.28 12.37 -59.55
C TRP A 10 -69.88 12.46 -58.95
N ALA A 11 -69.25 13.64 -58.98
CA ALA A 11 -67.94 13.85 -58.37
C ALA A 11 -67.96 13.67 -56.84
N VAL A 12 -69.03 14.12 -56.18
CA VAL A 12 -69.23 13.91 -54.73
C VAL A 12 -69.41 12.41 -54.44
N ARG A 13 -70.26 11.70 -55.19
CA ARG A 13 -70.41 10.24 -55.04
C ARG A 13 -69.12 9.49 -55.32
N GLU A 14 -68.31 9.94 -56.27
CA GLU A 14 -67.00 9.34 -56.56
C GLU A 14 -66.01 9.59 -55.42
N ALA A 15 -66.05 10.76 -54.78
CA ALA A 15 -65.27 11.06 -53.58
C ALA A 15 -65.72 10.19 -52.39
N GLU A 16 -67.02 10.06 -52.13
CA GLU A 16 -67.56 9.17 -51.10
C GLU A 16 -67.13 7.70 -51.33
N MET A 17 -67.16 7.24 -52.59
CA MET A 17 -66.69 5.91 -52.96
C MET A 17 -65.17 5.75 -52.79
N ARG A 18 -64.38 6.82 -52.98
CA ARG A 18 -62.93 6.81 -52.67
C ARG A 18 -62.70 6.75 -51.16
N GLU A 19 -63.38 7.56 -50.37
CA GLU A 19 -63.27 7.56 -48.91
C GLU A 19 -63.67 6.19 -48.32
N ALA A 20 -64.74 5.57 -48.82
CA ALA A 20 -65.14 4.23 -48.40
C ALA A 20 -64.08 3.17 -48.76
N ARG A 21 -63.41 3.30 -49.91
CA ARG A 21 -62.31 2.41 -50.31
C ARG A 21 -61.07 2.63 -49.45
N GLU A 22 -60.71 3.87 -49.16
CA GLU A 22 -59.58 4.23 -48.29
C GLU A 22 -59.80 3.74 -46.86
N ALA A 23 -61.02 3.89 -46.32
CA ALA A 23 -61.40 3.32 -45.04
C ALA A 23 -61.29 1.78 -45.02
N GLY A 24 -61.69 1.12 -46.12
CA GLY A 24 -61.52 -0.33 -46.28
C GLY A 24 -60.06 -0.77 -46.31
N VAL A 25 -59.19 -0.04 -47.04
CA VAL A 25 -57.74 -0.29 -47.07
C VAL A 25 -57.12 -0.05 -45.70
N ALA A 26 -57.51 1.00 -44.99
CA ALA A 26 -57.00 1.29 -43.65
C ALA A 26 -57.37 0.20 -42.62
N GLN A 27 -58.59 -0.35 -42.70
CA GLN A 27 -59.00 -1.48 -41.87
C GLN A 27 -58.20 -2.75 -42.19
N PHE A 28 -57.94 -3.00 -43.47
CA PHE A 28 -57.12 -4.12 -43.91
C PHE A 28 -55.67 -3.99 -43.44
N ASP A 29 -55.07 -2.81 -43.56
CA ASP A 29 -53.72 -2.52 -43.08
C ASP A 29 -53.61 -2.65 -41.55
N ALA A 30 -54.63 -2.20 -40.81
CA ALA A 30 -54.69 -2.37 -39.36
C ALA A 30 -54.74 -3.87 -38.98
N SER A 31 -55.53 -4.67 -39.70
CA SER A 31 -55.56 -6.14 -39.52
C SER A 31 -54.20 -6.75 -39.78
N MET A 32 -53.55 -6.41 -40.90
CA MET A 32 -52.23 -6.93 -41.27
C MET A 32 -51.16 -6.58 -40.23
N ARG A 33 -51.15 -5.36 -39.68
CA ARG A 33 -50.24 -4.97 -38.60
C ARG A 33 -50.50 -5.75 -37.32
N SER A 34 -51.77 -6.00 -36.99
CA SER A 34 -52.14 -6.78 -35.81
C SER A 34 -51.69 -8.24 -35.92
N ASP A 35 -51.79 -8.83 -37.11
CA ASP A 35 -51.35 -10.20 -37.36
C ASP A 35 -49.83 -10.31 -37.42
N ALA A 36 -49.14 -9.31 -38.00
CA ALA A 36 -47.68 -9.22 -37.94
C ALA A 36 -47.17 -9.16 -36.49
N ALA A 37 -47.76 -8.29 -35.65
CA ALA A 37 -47.39 -8.17 -34.24
C ALA A 37 -47.63 -9.47 -33.45
N ARG A 38 -48.72 -10.21 -33.75
CA ARG A 38 -48.97 -11.54 -33.16
C ARG A 38 -47.91 -12.56 -33.55
N LEU A 39 -47.50 -12.58 -34.82
CA LEU A 39 -46.46 -13.48 -35.31
C LEU A 39 -45.09 -13.17 -34.71
N GLU A 40 -44.75 -11.88 -34.59
CA GLU A 40 -43.51 -11.43 -33.93
C GLU A 40 -43.48 -11.87 -32.46
N ALA A 41 -44.55 -11.62 -31.70
CA ALA A 41 -44.65 -12.07 -30.30
C ALA A 41 -44.50 -13.60 -30.17
N ALA A 42 -45.14 -14.38 -31.04
CA ALA A 42 -45.01 -15.84 -31.05
C ALA A 42 -43.57 -16.30 -31.42
N TRP A 43 -42.87 -15.56 -32.27
CA TRP A 43 -41.47 -15.81 -32.61
C TRP A 43 -40.54 -15.49 -31.43
N GLU A 44 -40.76 -14.37 -30.75
CA GLU A 44 -40.00 -13.98 -29.55
C GLU A 44 -40.14 -15.04 -28.45
N GLU A 45 -41.36 -15.50 -28.18
CA GLU A 45 -41.62 -16.58 -27.22
C GLU A 45 -40.85 -17.87 -27.57
N ARG A 46 -40.81 -18.26 -28.85
CA ARG A 46 -40.05 -19.43 -29.30
C ARG A 46 -38.54 -19.25 -29.15
N VAL A 47 -38.02 -18.07 -29.46
CA VAL A 47 -36.59 -17.76 -29.29
C VAL A 47 -36.20 -17.80 -27.81
N GLU A 48 -37.05 -17.28 -26.93
CA GLU A 48 -36.84 -17.34 -25.48
C GLU A 48 -36.89 -18.79 -24.96
N GLN A 49 -37.87 -19.59 -25.40
CA GLN A 49 -37.94 -21.01 -25.09
C GLN A 49 -36.67 -21.76 -25.53
N LEU A 50 -36.18 -21.50 -26.75
CA LEU A 50 -34.93 -22.09 -27.24
C LEU A 50 -33.70 -21.62 -26.45
N ARG A 51 -33.64 -20.35 -26.04
CA ARG A 51 -32.57 -19.84 -25.18
C ARG A 51 -32.57 -20.55 -23.82
N GLN A 52 -33.74 -20.77 -23.22
CA GLN A 52 -33.87 -21.52 -21.97
C GLN A 52 -33.45 -22.99 -22.12
N LEU A 53 -33.87 -23.66 -23.20
CA LEU A 53 -33.44 -25.03 -23.49
C LEU A 53 -31.92 -25.13 -23.66
N ARG A 54 -31.29 -24.20 -24.42
CA ARG A 54 -29.83 -24.16 -24.57
C ARG A 54 -29.10 -23.91 -23.25
N LEU A 55 -29.63 -23.05 -22.38
CA LEU A 55 -29.06 -22.83 -21.04
C LEU A 55 -29.09 -24.12 -20.21
N THR A 56 -30.20 -24.85 -20.21
CA THR A 56 -30.33 -26.12 -19.47
C THR A 56 -29.51 -27.27 -20.07
N GLN A 57 -29.32 -27.31 -21.39
CA GLN A 57 -28.47 -28.30 -22.07
C GLN A 57 -26.99 -28.04 -21.81
N LYS A 58 -26.54 -26.77 -21.88
CA LYS A 58 -25.17 -26.39 -21.53
C LYS A 58 -24.84 -26.69 -20.07
N ASP A 59 -25.81 -26.57 -19.16
CA ASP A 59 -25.69 -26.98 -17.76
C ASP A 59 -25.55 -28.51 -17.58
N ARG A 60 -26.07 -29.33 -18.51
CA ARG A 60 -25.90 -30.80 -18.51
C ARG A 60 -24.54 -31.23 -19.04
N GLU A 61 -24.01 -30.55 -20.05
CA GLU A 61 -22.70 -30.86 -20.66
C GLU A 61 -21.51 -30.49 -19.76
N VAL A 62 -21.66 -29.47 -18.89
CA VAL A 62 -20.59 -29.01 -17.98
C VAL A 62 -20.47 -29.89 -16.72
N ARG A 63 -21.43 -30.78 -16.43
CA ARG A 63 -21.30 -31.79 -15.37
C ARG A 63 -20.78 -33.11 -15.96
N PRO A 64 -19.52 -33.51 -15.72
CA PRO A 64 -19.15 -34.90 -15.96
C PRO A 64 -19.97 -35.82 -15.05
N PRO A 65 -20.34 -37.04 -15.50
CA PRO A 65 -21.08 -37.98 -14.66
C PRO A 65 -20.25 -38.31 -13.40
N PRO A 66 -20.90 -38.55 -12.25
CA PRO A 66 -20.19 -38.90 -11.03
C PRO A 66 -19.45 -40.22 -11.26
N LEU A 67 -18.13 -40.20 -11.13
CA LEU A 67 -17.32 -41.41 -11.05
C LEU A 67 -17.84 -42.25 -9.89
N SER A 68 -18.30 -43.45 -10.21
CA SER A 68 -18.62 -44.48 -9.23
C SER A 68 -17.41 -44.73 -8.33
N PRO A 69 -17.58 -44.85 -7.01
CA PRO A 69 -16.47 -45.07 -6.11
C PRO A 69 -15.87 -46.46 -6.39
N ALA A 70 -14.65 -46.46 -6.92
CA ALA A 70 -13.82 -47.65 -6.99
C ALA A 70 -13.54 -48.15 -5.56
N LEU A 71 -13.81 -49.43 -5.37
CA LEU A 71 -13.45 -50.22 -4.20
C LEU A 71 -11.93 -50.25 -4.07
N ASP A 72 -11.42 -49.87 -2.89
CA ASP A 72 -10.12 -50.31 -2.40
C ASP A 72 -10.31 -51.17 -1.14
N PRO A 73 -9.43 -52.16 -0.90
CA PRO A 73 -9.80 -53.39 -0.23
C PRO A 73 -9.35 -53.44 1.24
N LEU A 74 -10.11 -54.24 2.00
CA LEU A 74 -9.67 -55.02 3.17
C LEU A 74 -9.10 -54.27 4.38
N SER A 75 -9.94 -54.13 5.42
CA SER A 75 -9.63 -54.58 6.78
C SER A 75 -10.91 -54.58 7.66
N PRO A 76 -10.99 -55.46 8.68
CA PRO A 76 -12.15 -56.32 8.85
C PRO A 76 -13.16 -55.85 9.90
N ALA A 77 -14.34 -56.46 9.76
CA ALA A 77 -15.52 -56.35 10.59
C ALA A 77 -15.27 -56.66 12.08
N LEU A 78 -15.98 -55.91 12.93
CA LEU A 78 -16.52 -56.39 14.20
C LEU A 78 -17.97 -55.86 14.30
N ASP A 79 -18.90 -56.81 14.33
CA ASP A 79 -20.34 -56.64 14.61
C ASP A 79 -20.59 -56.50 16.15
N PRO A 80 -21.82 -56.60 16.67
CA PRO A 80 -22.81 -55.51 16.77
C PRO A 80 -23.40 -55.38 18.21
N GLU A 81 -24.44 -54.55 18.33
CA GLU A 81 -25.41 -54.44 19.44
C GLU A 81 -25.05 -53.58 20.65
N THR A 82 -25.70 -52.41 20.80
CA THR A 82 -26.76 -52.21 21.81
C THR A 82 -27.43 -50.84 21.70
N SER A 83 -28.63 -50.80 22.27
CA SER A 83 -29.74 -49.87 22.11
C SER A 83 -29.67 -48.55 22.91
N CYS A 84 -30.21 -47.48 22.29
CA CYS A 84 -30.94 -46.33 22.88
C CYS A 84 -30.17 -45.31 23.77
N PRO A 85 -30.71 -44.09 24.03
CA PRO A 85 -31.51 -43.19 23.20
C PRO A 85 -30.94 -41.74 23.15
N ARG A 86 -31.41 -40.93 22.19
CA ARG A 86 -31.14 -39.48 22.12
C ARG A 86 -31.91 -38.71 23.23
N PRO A 87 -31.29 -37.76 23.95
CA PRO A 87 -32.01 -36.85 24.81
C PRO A 87 -32.68 -35.71 24.02
N LEU A 88 -33.89 -35.40 24.46
CA LEU A 88 -34.77 -34.34 24.00
C LEU A 88 -34.15 -32.95 24.26
N SER A 89 -34.20 -32.07 23.26
CA SER A 89 -33.91 -30.64 23.39
C SER A 89 -35.10 -29.89 24.02
N PRO A 90 -34.86 -28.92 24.93
CA PRO A 90 -35.91 -28.19 25.63
C PRO A 90 -36.51 -27.03 24.79
N PRO A 91 -37.68 -26.49 25.17
CA PRO A 91 -38.55 -25.71 24.29
C PRO A 91 -38.34 -24.17 24.34
N SER A 92 -38.67 -23.56 23.20
CA SER A 92 -39.26 -22.21 22.99
C SER A 92 -38.91 -21.07 23.96
N ARG A 93 -38.16 -20.07 23.47
CA ARG A 93 -38.19 -18.70 24.00
C ARG A 93 -39.28 -17.88 23.30
N LEU A 94 -40.13 -17.26 24.13
CA LEU A 94 -41.25 -16.37 23.81
C LEU A 94 -40.82 -15.11 23.01
N PRO A 95 -41.68 -14.55 22.15
CA PRO A 95 -41.45 -13.23 21.57
C PRO A 95 -41.76 -12.11 22.58
N ARG A 96 -40.87 -11.12 22.65
CA ARG A 96 -41.05 -9.87 23.40
C ARG A 96 -42.28 -9.11 22.87
N ALA A 97 -43.25 -8.88 23.75
CA ALA A 97 -44.30 -7.90 23.58
C ALA A 97 -43.70 -6.47 23.56
N ILE A 98 -44.05 -5.69 22.54
CA ILE A 98 -43.91 -4.23 22.57
C ILE A 98 -45.29 -3.66 22.85
N LEU A 99 -45.35 -2.90 23.94
CA LEU A 99 -46.53 -2.25 24.50
C LEU A 99 -47.13 -1.26 23.50
N SER A 100 -48.44 -1.36 23.32
CA SER A 100 -49.29 -0.33 22.72
C SER A 100 -49.67 0.72 23.77
N LEU A 101 -49.61 1.99 23.40
CA LEU A 101 -50.45 3.03 23.99
C LEU A 101 -51.21 3.77 22.88
N PRO A 102 -52.45 4.24 23.13
CA PRO A 102 -53.40 4.56 22.08
C PRO A 102 -53.53 6.08 21.83
N GLY A 103 -53.98 6.39 20.61
CA GLY A 103 -54.66 7.65 20.30
C GLY A 103 -53.81 8.67 19.53
N VAL A 104 -54.04 8.79 18.23
CA VAL A 104 -54.71 9.94 17.60
C VAL A 104 -55.17 9.47 16.22
N SER A 105 -56.49 9.53 16.00
CA SER A 105 -57.13 9.27 14.71
C SER A 105 -57.05 10.55 13.88
N THR A 106 -56.29 10.53 12.78
CA THR A 106 -56.47 11.47 11.67
C THR A 106 -56.44 10.70 10.36
N ARG A 107 -57.60 10.68 9.71
CA ARG A 107 -57.82 10.19 8.35
C ARG A 107 -56.99 11.02 7.38
N LEU A 108 -56.07 10.39 6.67
CA LEU A 108 -55.60 10.87 5.37
C LEU A 108 -55.56 9.65 4.44
N ALA A 109 -56.52 9.64 3.53
CA ALA A 109 -56.57 8.72 2.41
C ALA A 109 -55.36 8.98 1.50
N SER A 110 -54.43 8.03 1.45
CA SER A 110 -53.46 7.93 0.36
C SER A 110 -53.64 6.59 -0.30
N SER A 111 -54.11 6.63 -1.55
CA SER A 111 -54.22 5.51 -2.47
C SER A 111 -52.88 4.77 -2.58
N ARG A 112 -52.77 3.57 -2.00
CA ARG A 112 -51.76 2.60 -2.40
C ARG A 112 -52.29 1.88 -3.66
N PRO A 113 -51.58 1.92 -4.79
CA PRO A 113 -51.98 1.13 -5.94
C PRO A 113 -51.86 -0.36 -5.60
N TYR A 114 -52.93 -1.09 -5.86
CA TYR A 114 -52.97 -2.54 -5.83
C TYR A 114 -51.94 -3.10 -6.82
N CYS A 115 -50.84 -3.66 -6.34
CA CYS A 115 -49.93 -4.44 -7.16
C CYS A 115 -50.54 -5.82 -7.43
N HIS A 116 -50.95 -6.06 -8.67
CA HIS A 116 -51.39 -7.38 -9.16
C HIS A 116 -50.37 -8.49 -8.78
N PRO A 117 -50.82 -9.67 -8.30
CA PRO A 117 -49.92 -10.76 -7.90
C PRO A 117 -49.14 -11.42 -9.05
N ALA A 118 -49.39 -11.03 -10.31
CA ALA A 118 -48.76 -11.63 -11.49
C ALA A 118 -47.30 -11.20 -11.76
N ARG A 119 -46.80 -10.10 -11.15
CA ARG A 119 -45.41 -9.64 -11.35
C ARG A 119 -44.35 -10.30 -10.45
N LEU A 120 -44.76 -11.11 -9.48
CA LEU A 120 -43.86 -11.78 -8.52
C LEU A 120 -43.29 -13.12 -9.02
N SER A 121 -43.76 -13.64 -10.16
CA SER A 121 -43.23 -14.88 -10.76
C SER A 121 -41.96 -14.65 -11.59
N GLN A 122 -41.76 -13.44 -12.13
CA GLN A 122 -40.62 -13.09 -12.99
C GLN A 122 -39.32 -12.74 -12.22
N THR A 123 -39.39 -12.50 -10.89
CA THR A 123 -38.21 -12.17 -10.06
C THR A 123 -37.55 -13.39 -9.38
N ARG A 124 -38.24 -14.54 -9.35
CA ARG A 124 -37.71 -15.81 -8.85
C ARG A 124 -36.47 -16.34 -9.60
N PRO A 125 -36.37 -16.30 -10.94
CA PRO A 125 -35.18 -16.77 -11.65
C PRO A 125 -33.94 -15.91 -11.34
N PHE A 126 -34.09 -14.58 -11.29
CA PHE A 126 -33.00 -13.65 -10.92
C PHE A 126 -32.47 -13.89 -9.50
N ALA A 127 -33.36 -14.12 -8.52
CA ALA A 127 -32.95 -14.43 -7.15
C ALA A 127 -32.21 -15.78 -7.02
N SER A 128 -32.49 -16.74 -7.92
CA SER A 128 -31.75 -18.00 -7.99
C SER A 128 -30.36 -17.82 -8.61
N ALA A 129 -30.25 -17.00 -9.66
CA ALA A 129 -29.00 -16.69 -10.34
C ALA A 129 -28.05 -15.92 -9.41
N LEU A 130 -28.55 -14.92 -8.66
CA LEU A 130 -27.76 -14.19 -7.68
C LEU A 130 -27.25 -15.11 -6.55
N ARG A 131 -28.04 -16.09 -6.10
CA ARG A 131 -27.59 -17.11 -5.13
C ARG A 131 -26.48 -17.99 -5.70
N LYS A 132 -26.57 -18.38 -6.98
CA LYS A 132 -25.52 -19.15 -7.67
C LYS A 132 -24.24 -18.31 -7.81
N ILE A 133 -24.34 -17.05 -8.23
CA ILE A 133 -23.21 -16.12 -8.33
C ILE A 133 -22.54 -15.93 -6.97
N ALA A 134 -23.33 -15.74 -5.90
CA ALA A 134 -22.79 -15.65 -4.54
C ALA A 134 -22.08 -16.95 -4.11
N GLY A 135 -22.59 -18.11 -4.51
CA GLY A 135 -21.93 -19.41 -4.31
C GLY A 135 -20.58 -19.49 -5.02
N ILE A 136 -20.53 -19.07 -6.29
CA ILE A 136 -19.31 -19.02 -7.10
C ILE A 136 -18.29 -18.04 -6.50
N GLN A 137 -18.73 -16.85 -6.07
CA GLN A 137 -17.86 -15.87 -5.41
C GLN A 137 -17.28 -16.41 -4.10
N ARG A 138 -18.10 -17.06 -3.25
CA ARG A 138 -17.61 -17.73 -2.04
C ARG A 138 -16.60 -18.84 -2.37
N GLY A 139 -16.85 -19.61 -3.43
CA GLY A 139 -15.92 -20.62 -3.94
C GLY A 139 -14.59 -20.02 -4.38
N ARG A 140 -14.64 -18.95 -5.17
CA ARG A 140 -13.46 -18.19 -5.64
C ARG A 140 -12.66 -17.62 -4.45
N ILE A 141 -13.32 -16.96 -3.49
CA ILE A 141 -12.65 -16.39 -2.31
C ILE A 141 -11.98 -17.50 -1.49
N LYS A 142 -12.67 -18.64 -1.27
CA LYS A 142 -12.10 -19.80 -0.59
C LYS A 142 -10.87 -20.36 -1.33
N ALA A 143 -10.94 -20.46 -2.66
CA ALA A 143 -9.84 -20.94 -3.48
C ALA A 143 -8.64 -19.99 -3.42
N LEU A 144 -8.87 -18.68 -3.56
CA LEU A 144 -7.82 -17.65 -3.45
C LEU A 144 -7.15 -17.68 -2.07
N ARG A 145 -7.93 -17.78 -0.98
CA ARG A 145 -7.38 -17.90 0.38
C ARG A 145 -6.57 -19.19 0.57
N LYS A 146 -7.03 -20.32 0.03
CA LYS A 146 -6.27 -21.59 0.09
C LYS A 146 -4.97 -21.49 -0.69
N LEU A 147 -4.98 -20.87 -1.87
CA LEU A 147 -3.78 -20.67 -2.69
C LEU A 147 -2.78 -19.74 -2.00
N SER A 148 -3.25 -18.65 -1.37
CA SER A 148 -2.37 -17.75 -0.62
C SER A 148 -1.71 -18.45 0.57
N GLU A 149 -2.48 -19.23 1.33
CA GLU A 149 -1.93 -20.02 2.45
C GLU A 149 -1.00 -21.13 1.97
N ALA A 150 -1.30 -21.81 0.85
CA ALA A 150 -0.42 -22.82 0.26
C ALA A 150 0.93 -22.22 -0.18
N ARG A 151 0.94 -21.01 -0.77
CA ARG A 151 2.18 -20.29 -1.09
C ARG A 151 2.99 -19.94 0.15
N LYS A 152 2.34 -19.46 1.22
CA LYS A 152 3.00 -19.21 2.51
C LYS A 152 3.58 -20.49 3.11
N HIS A 153 2.84 -21.60 3.09
CA HIS A 153 3.32 -22.90 3.58
C HIS A 153 4.45 -23.49 2.74
N ALA A 154 4.47 -23.25 1.42
CA ALA A 154 5.59 -23.64 0.57
C ALA A 154 6.87 -22.88 0.96
N ALA A 155 6.78 -21.56 1.19
CA ALA A 155 7.87 -20.76 1.72
C ALA A 155 8.26 -21.17 3.15
N ALA A 156 7.27 -21.52 3.99
CA ALA A 156 7.50 -21.96 5.37
C ALA A 156 8.07 -23.38 5.45
N ARG A 157 7.84 -24.28 4.49
CA ARG A 157 8.51 -25.61 4.44
C ARG A 157 10.01 -25.50 4.19
N VAL A 158 10.44 -24.44 3.51
CA VAL A 158 11.87 -24.11 3.39
C VAL A 158 12.41 -23.70 4.76
N ARG A 159 11.66 -22.87 5.50
CA ARG A 159 12.01 -22.45 6.87
C ARG A 159 11.84 -23.55 7.93
N SER A 160 10.99 -24.56 7.72
CA SER A 160 10.76 -25.63 8.71
C SER A 160 11.92 -26.62 8.84
N LYS A 161 12.97 -26.46 8.03
CA LYS A 161 14.26 -27.13 8.26
C LYS A 161 15.08 -26.42 9.35
N GLU A 162 14.75 -25.18 9.67
CA GLU A 162 15.34 -24.41 10.76
C GLU A 162 14.70 -24.83 12.10
N PRO A 163 15.45 -24.72 13.21
CA PRO A 163 14.91 -24.97 14.55
C PRO A 163 13.71 -24.05 14.85
N ARG A 164 12.78 -24.52 15.70
CA ARG A 164 11.56 -23.81 16.09
C ARG A 164 11.89 -22.42 16.66
N ASP A 165 11.38 -21.37 16.03
CA ASP A 165 11.51 -19.99 16.52
C ASP A 165 10.53 -19.73 17.67
N ILE A 166 11.02 -19.97 18.90
CA ILE A 166 10.25 -19.76 20.12
C ILE A 166 9.90 -18.28 20.27
N VAL A 167 10.80 -17.36 19.92
CA VAL A 167 10.55 -15.92 20.10
C VAL A 167 9.44 -15.45 19.17
N GLY A 168 9.47 -15.87 17.90
CA GLY A 168 8.41 -15.60 16.93
C GLY A 168 7.05 -16.16 17.38
N GLU A 169 7.02 -17.38 17.91
CA GLU A 169 5.78 -17.97 18.41
C GLU A 169 5.20 -17.24 19.64
N TYR A 170 6.04 -16.73 20.54
CA TYR A 170 5.58 -15.95 21.68
C TYR A 170 5.30 -14.47 21.35
N ALA A 171 5.80 -13.96 20.22
CA ALA A 171 5.42 -12.64 19.72
C ALA A 171 4.00 -12.64 19.10
N ASP A 172 3.58 -13.76 18.51
CA ASP A 172 2.27 -13.91 17.89
C ASP A 172 1.20 -14.44 18.87
N TYR A 173 0.27 -13.59 19.32
CA TYR A 173 -0.85 -14.02 20.19
C TYR A 173 -1.81 -15.04 19.53
N GLY A 174 -1.78 -15.16 18.20
CA GLY A 174 -2.51 -16.18 17.45
C GLY A 174 -1.77 -17.52 17.34
N SER A 175 -0.59 -17.66 17.95
CA SER A 175 0.22 -18.86 17.88
C SER A 175 -0.39 -20.01 18.69
N GLN A 176 0.17 -21.21 18.50
CA GLN A 176 -0.27 -22.41 19.22
C GLN A 176 -0.03 -22.32 20.74
N VAL A 177 0.90 -21.46 21.18
CA VAL A 177 1.23 -21.29 22.61
C VAL A 177 0.08 -20.59 23.33
N TYR A 178 -0.45 -19.52 22.76
CA TYR A 178 -1.52 -18.72 23.36
C TYR A 178 -2.93 -19.19 22.99
N ALA A 179 -3.12 -19.62 21.74
CA ALA A 179 -4.41 -20.02 21.20
C ALA A 179 -4.33 -21.39 20.50
N PRO A 180 -4.20 -22.49 21.26
CA PRO A 180 -4.12 -23.83 20.68
C PRO A 180 -5.41 -24.21 19.95
N LEU A 181 -5.27 -24.83 18.78
CA LEU A 181 -6.41 -25.31 17.98
C LEU A 181 -6.76 -26.75 18.37
N ASP A 182 -8.03 -27.03 18.66
CA ASP A 182 -8.51 -28.34 19.13
C ASP A 182 -8.16 -29.52 18.20
N ARG A 183 -8.13 -29.28 16.88
CA ARG A 183 -7.73 -30.29 15.88
C ARG A 183 -6.30 -30.80 16.04
N LYS A 184 -5.43 -30.07 16.75
CA LYS A 184 -4.04 -30.48 17.04
C LYS A 184 -3.94 -31.33 18.32
N GLY A 185 -5.06 -31.66 18.98
CA GLY A 185 -5.09 -32.52 20.16
C GLY A 185 -4.60 -31.86 21.46
N LEU A 186 -3.99 -30.68 21.41
CA LEU A 186 -3.59 -29.90 22.60
C LEU A 186 -4.75 -29.04 23.12
N SER A 187 -5.85 -29.68 23.50
CA SER A 187 -6.92 -28.98 24.24
C SER A 187 -6.77 -29.15 25.76
N LEU A 188 -5.66 -29.72 26.25
CA LEU A 188 -5.25 -29.64 27.65
C LEU A 188 -4.36 -28.40 27.82
N THR A 189 -4.98 -27.22 27.84
CA THR A 189 -4.33 -26.08 28.50
C THR A 189 -4.16 -26.43 29.98
N GLN A 190 -3.11 -25.91 30.62
CA GLN A 190 -2.86 -26.12 32.06
C GLN A 190 -4.10 -25.79 32.91
N ASP A 191 -4.94 -24.86 32.43
CA ASP A 191 -6.20 -24.47 33.06
C ASP A 191 -7.22 -25.63 33.21
N LYS A 192 -7.27 -26.59 32.27
CA LYS A 192 -8.19 -27.74 32.37
C LYS A 192 -7.67 -28.85 33.28
N LEU A 193 -6.37 -28.80 33.62
CA LEU A 193 -5.74 -29.66 34.62
C LEU A 193 -5.48 -28.90 35.92
N ALA A 194 -5.96 -27.66 36.07
CA ALA A 194 -5.68 -26.80 37.21
C ALA A 194 -5.99 -27.53 38.53
N ASP A 195 -7.14 -28.20 38.62
CA ASP A 195 -7.55 -29.00 39.77
C ASP A 195 -6.55 -30.09 40.19
N ARG A 196 -5.70 -30.58 39.27
CA ARG A 196 -4.64 -31.57 39.59
C ARG A 196 -3.36 -30.94 40.11
N PHE A 197 -3.15 -29.66 39.85
CA PHE A 197 -1.98 -28.88 40.23
C PHE A 197 -2.30 -27.82 41.29
N GLU A 198 -3.55 -27.72 41.74
CA GLU A 198 -3.94 -26.94 42.92
C GLU A 198 -3.31 -27.57 44.17
N THR A 199 -2.05 -27.21 44.45
CA THR A 199 -1.39 -27.59 45.69
C THR A 199 -1.89 -26.69 46.81
N ARG A 200 -3.07 -27.00 47.35
CA ARG A 200 -3.40 -26.66 48.74
C ARG A 200 -2.62 -27.61 49.62
N ALA A 201 -1.41 -27.22 50.03
CA ALA A 201 -0.60 -28.02 50.92
C ALA A 201 -1.27 -28.04 52.31
N PRO A 202 -1.80 -29.19 52.79
CA PRO A 202 -2.47 -29.26 54.10
C PRO A 202 -1.52 -28.90 55.26
N GLN A 203 -0.21 -29.04 55.04
CA GLN A 203 0.82 -28.68 56.02
C GLN A 203 0.91 -27.16 56.30
N LEU A 204 0.28 -26.31 55.47
CA LEU A 204 0.22 -24.87 55.70
C LEU A 204 -0.94 -24.44 56.63
N GLU A 205 -1.89 -25.34 56.90
CA GLU A 205 -3.06 -25.05 57.74
C GLU A 205 -2.77 -25.27 59.24
N ASP A 206 -1.91 -26.24 59.56
CA ASP A 206 -1.54 -26.60 60.92
C ASP A 206 -0.13 -26.13 61.30
N TYR A 207 0.04 -25.61 62.52
CA TYR A 207 1.34 -25.20 63.06
C TYR A 207 2.37 -26.34 63.05
N ASN A 208 1.96 -27.56 63.39
CA ASN A 208 2.83 -28.72 63.35
C ASN A 208 3.29 -29.05 61.92
N GLY A 209 2.43 -28.83 60.91
CA GLY A 209 2.78 -28.99 59.50
C GLY A 209 3.83 -27.97 59.03
N LEU A 210 3.78 -26.74 59.56
CA LEU A 210 4.80 -25.72 59.31
C LEU A 210 6.16 -26.11 59.91
N CYS A 211 6.18 -26.67 61.12
CA CYS A 211 7.42 -27.15 61.75
C CYS A 211 8.04 -28.35 61.01
N GLU A 212 7.21 -29.27 60.50
CA GLU A 212 7.68 -30.37 59.65
C GLU A 212 8.26 -29.86 58.32
N LEU A 213 7.64 -28.86 57.71
CA LEU A 213 8.14 -28.20 56.51
C LEU A 213 9.46 -27.48 56.77
N GLU A 214 9.56 -26.74 57.88
CA GLU A 214 10.78 -26.06 58.30
C GLU A 214 11.93 -27.05 58.49
N ALA A 215 11.68 -28.18 59.16
CA ALA A 215 12.67 -29.23 59.37
C ALA A 215 13.08 -29.97 58.09
N SER A 216 12.20 -30.04 57.09
CA SER A 216 12.49 -30.66 55.79
C SER A 216 13.38 -29.81 54.88
N LEU A 217 13.39 -28.50 55.10
CA LEU A 217 14.22 -27.57 54.33
C LEU A 217 15.63 -27.52 54.92
N PRO A 218 16.68 -27.54 54.08
CA PRO A 218 18.04 -27.38 54.56
C PRO A 218 18.21 -26.00 55.19
N SER A 219 19.07 -25.88 56.20
CA SER A 219 19.39 -24.62 56.87
C SER A 219 19.86 -23.51 55.90
N SER A 220 20.44 -23.90 54.76
CA SER A 220 20.85 -22.99 53.68
C SER A 220 19.71 -22.21 53.02
N ALA A 221 18.46 -22.67 53.14
CA ALA A 221 17.28 -21.94 52.65
C ALA A 221 16.91 -20.74 53.55
N PHE A 222 17.27 -20.80 54.84
CA PHE A 222 17.03 -19.74 55.82
C PHE A 222 18.20 -18.75 55.93
N GLU A 223 19.35 -19.08 55.33
CA GLU A 223 20.51 -18.20 55.26
C GLU A 223 20.43 -17.26 54.04
N VAL A 224 20.39 -15.95 54.28
CA VAL A 224 20.45 -14.95 53.19
C VAL A 224 21.85 -14.90 52.59
N ARG A 225 22.05 -15.61 51.47
CA ARG A 225 23.31 -15.61 50.71
C ARG A 225 23.35 -14.49 49.68
N VAL A 226 23.82 -13.32 50.09
CA VAL A 226 24.15 -12.24 49.15
C VAL A 226 25.50 -12.53 48.48
N SER A 227 25.48 -13.26 47.35
CA SER A 227 26.67 -13.41 46.51
C SER A 227 26.67 -12.34 45.43
N LYS A 228 27.75 -11.56 45.31
CA LYS A 228 27.95 -10.70 44.14
C LYS A 228 28.04 -11.59 42.89
N PRO A 229 27.37 -11.23 41.77
CA PRO A 229 27.53 -11.99 40.53
C PRO A 229 29.01 -12.06 40.19
N LYS A 230 29.52 -13.28 39.93
CA LYS A 230 30.93 -13.46 39.57
C LYS A 230 31.21 -12.61 38.32
N PRO A 231 32.23 -11.73 38.35
CA PRO A 231 32.59 -10.99 37.15
C PRO A 231 32.94 -11.99 36.05
N ALA A 232 32.55 -11.68 34.81
CA ALA A 232 32.87 -12.53 33.66
C ALA A 232 34.38 -12.80 33.64
N ALA A 233 34.76 -14.06 33.43
CA ALA A 233 36.16 -14.44 33.41
C ALA A 233 36.90 -13.59 32.36
N VAL A 234 37.94 -12.87 32.79
CA VAL A 234 38.75 -12.03 31.91
C VAL A 234 39.41 -12.94 30.88
N VAL A 235 38.98 -12.83 29.62
CA VAL A 235 39.50 -13.68 28.54
C VAL A 235 40.94 -13.28 28.24
N GLY A 236 41.86 -14.18 28.58
CA GLY A 236 43.30 -13.99 28.35
C GLY A 236 43.64 -13.77 26.86
N PRO A 237 44.81 -13.19 26.54
CA PRO A 237 45.23 -12.94 25.17
C PRO A 237 45.24 -14.21 24.29
N ALA A 238 45.66 -15.35 24.85
CA ALA A 238 45.68 -16.64 24.18
C ALA A 238 44.27 -17.13 23.79
N MET A 239 43.32 -17.05 24.72
CA MET A 239 41.91 -17.40 24.46
C MET A 239 41.27 -16.47 23.42
N ARG A 240 41.66 -15.19 23.39
CA ARG A 240 41.23 -14.25 22.34
C ARG A 240 41.82 -14.60 20.97
N ALA A 241 43.08 -15.03 20.92
CA ALA A 241 43.71 -15.49 19.69
C ALA A 241 43.06 -16.78 19.17
N GLU A 242 42.74 -17.71 20.06
CA GLU A 242 42.03 -18.95 19.74
C GLU A 242 40.61 -18.67 19.24
N GLN A 243 39.87 -17.75 19.86
CA GLN A 243 38.56 -17.31 19.37
C GLN A 243 38.65 -16.65 18.00
N ARG A 244 39.67 -15.80 17.74
CA ARG A 244 39.89 -15.22 16.41
C ARG A 244 40.15 -16.32 15.38
N LEU A 245 40.99 -17.30 15.72
CA LEU A 245 41.26 -18.44 14.85
C LEU A 245 39.99 -19.25 14.57
N ARG A 246 39.20 -19.56 15.60
CA ARG A 246 37.90 -20.25 15.44
C ARG A 246 36.97 -19.47 14.52
N ASN A 247 36.80 -18.16 14.74
CA ASN A 247 35.97 -17.32 13.89
C ASN A 247 36.46 -17.29 12.44
N THR A 248 37.78 -17.27 12.21
CA THR A 248 38.32 -17.36 10.85
C THR A 248 38.06 -18.73 10.22
N LEU A 249 38.20 -19.81 10.99
CA LEU A 249 37.92 -21.16 10.51
C LEU A 249 36.44 -21.32 10.17
N ASP A 250 35.52 -20.83 11.01
CA ASP A 250 34.09 -20.87 10.77
C ASP A 250 33.72 -20.06 9.51
N ALA A 251 34.25 -18.85 9.36
CA ALA A 251 34.03 -18.03 8.16
C ALA A 251 34.56 -18.72 6.89
N THR A 252 35.73 -19.36 6.96
CA THR A 252 36.26 -20.13 5.83
C THR A 252 35.42 -21.36 5.53
N ALA A 253 34.92 -22.06 6.54
CA ALA A 253 34.07 -23.23 6.39
C ALA A 253 32.74 -22.86 5.72
N GLU A 254 32.11 -21.76 6.14
CA GLU A 254 30.90 -21.26 5.49
C GLU A 254 31.16 -20.81 4.05
N ALA A 255 32.29 -20.15 3.77
CA ALA A 255 32.67 -19.79 2.40
C ALA A 255 32.82 -21.03 1.51
N LEU A 256 33.47 -22.09 2.02
CA LEU A 256 33.59 -23.37 1.34
C LEU A 256 32.23 -24.06 1.15
N GLN A 257 31.34 -23.98 2.15
CA GLN A 257 29.98 -24.51 2.01
C GLN A 257 29.20 -23.76 0.92
N ARG A 258 29.29 -22.43 0.86
CA ARG A 258 28.67 -21.62 -0.20
C ARG A 258 29.18 -22.03 -1.58
N VAL A 259 30.48 -22.28 -1.74
CA VAL A 259 31.06 -22.80 -3.00
C VAL A 259 30.54 -24.23 -3.31
N LYS A 260 30.48 -25.10 -2.29
CA LYS A 260 29.96 -26.48 -2.40
C LYS A 260 28.45 -26.57 -2.62
N HIS A 261 27.69 -25.50 -2.41
CA HIS A 261 26.24 -25.47 -2.61
C HIS A 261 25.83 -24.46 -3.69
N ALA A 262 26.79 -23.79 -4.33
CA ALA A 262 26.54 -22.89 -5.46
C ALA A 262 25.88 -23.68 -6.60
N PRO A 263 24.89 -23.07 -7.30
CA PRO A 263 24.23 -23.70 -8.44
C PRO A 263 25.25 -23.99 -9.56
N ASP A 264 25.03 -25.06 -10.31
CA ASP A 264 26.00 -25.55 -11.29
C ASP A 264 26.35 -24.51 -12.36
N VAL A 265 25.42 -23.61 -12.68
CA VAL A 265 25.64 -22.46 -13.59
C VAL A 265 26.76 -21.53 -13.10
N GLU A 266 26.78 -21.18 -11.81
CA GLU A 266 27.84 -20.32 -11.23
C GLU A 266 29.18 -21.05 -11.14
N ARG A 267 29.17 -22.38 -11.07
CA ARG A 267 30.40 -23.19 -11.07
C ARG A 267 31.01 -23.23 -12.46
N GLU A 268 30.20 -23.49 -13.47
CA GLU A 268 30.60 -23.50 -14.87
C GLU A 268 31.13 -22.13 -15.31
N GLU A 269 30.49 -21.03 -14.87
CA GLU A 269 31.00 -19.67 -15.10
C GLU A 269 32.35 -19.42 -14.43
N ARG A 270 32.53 -19.87 -13.17
CA ARG A 270 33.82 -19.73 -12.47
C ARG A 270 34.91 -20.59 -13.11
N GLU A 271 34.59 -21.80 -13.50
CA GLU A 271 35.52 -22.69 -14.20
C GLU A 271 35.87 -22.16 -15.58
N ALA A 272 34.92 -21.56 -16.30
CA ALA A 272 35.17 -20.87 -17.57
C ALA A 272 36.06 -19.64 -17.36
N VAL A 273 35.85 -18.83 -16.32
CA VAL A 273 36.71 -17.69 -15.97
C VAL A 273 38.11 -18.15 -15.57
N LEU A 274 38.23 -19.24 -14.82
CA LEU A 274 39.52 -19.82 -14.46
C LEU A 274 40.23 -20.48 -15.65
N ALA A 275 39.48 -21.06 -16.59
CA ALA A 275 40.03 -21.58 -17.84
C ALA A 275 40.57 -20.45 -18.72
N LEU A 276 39.84 -19.34 -18.84
CA LEU A 276 40.33 -18.12 -19.51
C LEU A 276 41.62 -17.59 -18.87
N TYR A 277 41.77 -17.71 -17.54
CA TYR A 277 42.98 -17.30 -16.84
C TYR A 277 44.14 -18.31 -16.99
N ARG A 278 43.85 -19.61 -17.14
CA ARG A 278 44.85 -20.67 -17.40
C ARG A 278 45.36 -20.64 -18.84
N ASP A 279 44.48 -20.32 -19.79
CA ASP A 279 44.79 -20.28 -21.23
C ASP A 279 45.44 -18.94 -21.63
N ALA A 280 45.35 -17.92 -20.77
CA ALA A 280 46.07 -16.67 -20.96
C ALA A 280 47.58 -16.88 -20.75
N LYS A 281 48.36 -16.84 -21.83
CA LYS A 281 49.82 -16.68 -21.73
C LYS A 281 50.14 -15.45 -20.87
N PRO A 282 51.13 -15.50 -19.97
CA PRO A 282 51.59 -14.32 -19.24
C PRO A 282 51.83 -13.20 -20.24
N VAL A 283 51.21 -12.04 -20.00
CA VAL A 283 51.36 -10.88 -20.89
C VAL A 283 52.83 -10.49 -20.91
N GLU A 284 53.53 -10.82 -22.00
CA GLU A 284 54.85 -10.29 -22.26
C GLU A 284 54.68 -8.79 -22.44
N ARG A 285 55.30 -8.04 -21.53
CA ARG A 285 55.31 -6.58 -21.62
C ARG A 285 55.91 -6.23 -22.99
N PRO A 286 55.34 -5.28 -23.74
CA PRO A 286 56.05 -4.78 -24.90
C PRO A 286 57.45 -4.35 -24.42
N PRO A 287 58.52 -4.70 -25.15
CA PRO A 287 59.85 -4.23 -24.79
C PRO A 287 59.75 -2.71 -24.68
N THR A 288 60.08 -2.19 -23.49
CA THR A 288 60.10 -0.76 -23.23
C THR A 288 60.90 -0.11 -24.36
N PRO A 289 60.40 0.92 -25.06
CA PRO A 289 61.16 1.55 -26.12
C PRO A 289 62.51 1.97 -25.55
N GLU A 290 63.57 1.32 -26.02
CA GLU A 290 64.93 1.72 -25.70
C GLU A 290 65.12 3.12 -26.32
N PRO A 291 65.50 4.14 -25.55
CA PRO A 291 66.00 5.36 -26.15
C PRO A 291 67.17 4.97 -27.05
N LEU A 292 67.27 5.55 -28.25
CA LEU A 292 68.44 5.38 -29.10
C LEU A 292 69.68 5.68 -28.25
N ALA A 293 70.47 4.66 -27.96
CA ALA A 293 71.71 4.82 -27.22
C ALA A 293 72.69 5.54 -28.13
N ASP A 294 72.96 6.80 -27.83
CA ASP A 294 74.15 7.47 -28.33
C ASP A 294 75.37 6.71 -27.77
N GLU A 295 76.37 6.40 -28.62
CA GLU A 295 77.54 5.57 -28.28
C GLU A 295 78.37 6.09 -27.08
N SER A 296 78.03 7.27 -26.54
CA SER A 296 78.57 7.85 -25.31
C SER A 296 78.12 7.15 -24.01
N GLU A 297 77.03 6.38 -23.98
CA GLU A 297 76.54 5.76 -22.72
C GLU A 297 77.23 4.45 -22.32
N ALA A 298 78.06 3.86 -23.19
CA ALA A 298 78.80 2.63 -22.86
C ALA A 298 79.88 2.85 -21.78
N GLU A 299 80.47 4.05 -21.72
CA GLU A 299 81.43 4.42 -20.67
C GLU A 299 80.73 4.76 -19.34
N ASP A 300 79.53 5.35 -19.40
CA ASP A 300 78.70 5.65 -18.23
C ASP A 300 78.11 4.39 -17.58
N GLY A 301 77.91 3.31 -18.35
CA GLY A 301 77.49 2.01 -17.83
C GLY A 301 78.50 1.41 -16.84
N ALA A 302 79.80 1.48 -17.14
CA ALA A 302 80.85 0.99 -16.23
C ALA A 302 80.93 1.85 -14.95
N ALA A 303 80.74 3.17 -15.06
CA ALA A 303 80.69 4.07 -13.91
C ALA A 303 79.44 3.82 -13.05
N ALA A 304 78.29 3.55 -13.67
CA ALA A 304 77.05 3.20 -12.98
C ALA A 304 77.14 1.84 -12.29
N GLU A 305 77.74 0.83 -12.93
CA GLU A 305 77.99 -0.48 -12.32
C GLU A 305 78.96 -0.40 -11.14
N ALA A 306 80.04 0.37 -11.28
CA ALA A 306 80.97 0.65 -10.19
C ALA A 306 80.28 1.37 -9.02
N ALA A 307 79.43 2.36 -9.31
CA ALA A 307 78.64 3.06 -8.30
C ALA A 307 77.63 2.12 -7.60
N LEU A 308 77.01 1.20 -8.33
CA LEU A 308 76.05 0.23 -7.78
C LEU A 308 76.74 -0.81 -6.90
N LEU A 309 77.94 -1.23 -7.28
CA LEU A 309 78.81 -2.09 -6.46
C LEU A 309 79.23 -1.35 -5.18
N LEU A 310 79.61 -0.07 -5.30
CA LEU A 310 79.97 0.78 -4.17
C LEU A 310 78.79 1.01 -3.22
N GLN A 311 77.58 1.21 -3.73
CA GLN A 311 76.36 1.27 -2.93
C GLN A 311 76.07 -0.05 -2.19
N ARG A 312 76.26 -1.20 -2.84
CA ARG A 312 76.10 -2.52 -2.19
C ARG A 312 77.11 -2.71 -1.07
N LEU A 313 78.36 -2.32 -1.28
CA LEU A 313 79.41 -2.37 -0.26
C LEU A 313 79.12 -1.42 0.90
N LEU A 314 78.65 -0.19 0.65
CA LEU A 314 78.29 0.75 1.71
C LEU A 314 77.06 0.28 2.50
N ARG A 315 76.04 -0.27 1.84
CA ARG A 315 74.88 -0.88 2.53
C ARG A 315 75.31 -2.09 3.37
N GLY A 316 76.12 -2.99 2.81
CA GLY A 316 76.67 -4.13 3.52
C GLY A 316 77.52 -3.73 4.72
N ARG A 317 78.37 -2.70 4.56
CA ARG A 317 79.21 -2.18 5.64
C ARG A 317 78.38 -1.48 6.72
N ALA A 318 77.32 -0.76 6.35
CA ALA A 318 76.39 -0.17 7.30
C ALA A 318 75.68 -1.24 8.14
N VAL A 319 75.17 -2.31 7.50
CA VAL A 319 74.57 -3.45 8.21
C VAL A 319 75.58 -4.13 9.13
N GLN A 320 76.82 -4.32 8.68
CA GLN A 320 77.88 -4.87 9.51
C GLN A 320 78.21 -3.95 10.69
N ASN A 321 78.34 -2.64 10.49
CA ASN A 321 78.62 -1.69 11.57
C ASN A 321 77.47 -1.65 12.58
N LEU A 322 76.22 -1.69 12.13
CA LEU A 322 75.05 -1.82 13.01
C LEU A 322 75.09 -3.12 13.80
N MET A 323 75.48 -4.23 13.17
CA MET A 323 75.64 -5.52 13.83
C MET A 323 76.80 -5.53 14.83
N TYR A 324 77.93 -4.89 14.51
CA TYR A 324 79.07 -4.73 15.43
C TYR A 324 78.68 -3.86 16.63
N ALA A 325 78.03 -2.73 16.42
CA ALA A 325 77.54 -1.88 17.50
C ALA A 325 76.49 -2.59 18.37
N ALA A 326 75.58 -3.36 17.74
CA ALA A 326 74.61 -4.17 18.47
C ALA A 326 75.28 -5.31 19.26
N LYS A 327 76.34 -5.91 18.71
CA LYS A 327 77.16 -6.89 19.40
C LYS A 327 77.89 -6.25 20.56
N GLU A 328 78.53 -5.09 20.38
CA GLU A 328 79.25 -4.35 21.42
C GLU A 328 78.36 -3.97 22.59
N ARG A 329 77.16 -3.42 22.32
CA ARG A 329 76.16 -3.14 23.37
C ARG A 329 75.72 -4.37 24.14
N ARG A 330 75.84 -5.56 23.54
CA ARG A 330 75.47 -6.84 24.14
C ARG A 330 76.69 -7.68 24.50
N LEU A 331 77.92 -7.13 24.43
CA LEU A 331 79.13 -7.91 24.71
C LEU A 331 79.17 -8.32 26.17
N GLU A 332 78.75 -7.43 27.08
CA GLU A 332 78.63 -7.71 28.52
C GLU A 332 77.63 -8.84 28.76
N LEU A 333 76.40 -8.71 28.24
CA LEU A 333 75.38 -9.77 28.31
C LEU A 333 75.86 -11.09 27.67
N LEU A 334 76.57 -11.04 26.53
CA LEU A 334 77.12 -12.24 25.90
C LEU A 334 78.26 -12.84 26.71
N ALA A 335 79.05 -12.03 27.41
CA ALA A 335 80.10 -12.49 28.31
C ALA A 335 79.48 -13.09 29.58
N GLU A 336 78.43 -12.47 30.12
CA GLU A 336 77.62 -12.98 31.23
C GLU A 336 77.02 -14.33 30.87
N LEU A 337 76.27 -14.43 29.77
CA LEU A 337 75.66 -15.70 29.33
C LEU A 337 76.70 -16.78 29.02
N ARG A 338 77.85 -16.43 28.45
CA ARG A 338 78.95 -17.38 28.23
C ARG A 338 79.68 -17.76 29.51
N SER A 339 79.73 -16.86 30.48
CA SER A 339 80.28 -17.14 31.81
C SER A 339 79.30 -17.96 32.65
N GLU A 340 77.99 -17.81 32.47
CA GLU A 340 76.98 -18.68 33.09
C GLU A 340 76.98 -20.09 32.48
N GLU A 341 77.27 -20.21 31.19
CA GLU A 341 77.51 -21.51 30.54
C GLU A 341 78.85 -22.16 30.96
N GLY A 342 79.83 -21.38 31.42
CA GLY A 342 81.19 -21.85 31.76
C GLY A 342 81.60 -21.81 33.24
N SER A 343 80.82 -21.15 34.11
CA SER A 343 81.10 -20.98 35.53
C SER A 343 79.82 -21.17 36.34
N ALA A 344 79.68 -22.36 36.89
CA ALA A 344 78.73 -22.65 37.96
C ALA A 344 79.26 -22.15 39.34
N THR A 345 80.14 -21.14 39.37
CA THR A 345 80.76 -20.70 40.63
C THR A 345 81.13 -19.22 40.60
N ASP A 346 80.51 -18.51 41.53
CA ASP A 346 80.82 -17.21 42.15
C ASP A 346 80.48 -15.89 41.39
N PRO A 347 79.58 -15.04 41.94
CA PRO A 347 79.34 -13.68 41.44
C PRO A 347 80.40 -12.70 41.98
N PRO A 348 80.94 -11.78 41.15
CA PRO A 348 81.85 -10.75 41.63
C PRO A 348 81.10 -9.57 42.27
N SER A 349 81.54 -9.24 43.49
CA SER A 349 81.15 -8.06 44.26
C SER A 349 81.89 -6.81 43.77
N LEU A 350 81.26 -6.02 42.90
CA LEU A 350 81.65 -4.63 42.64
C LEU A 350 80.37 -3.78 42.63
N ALA A 351 80.06 -3.18 43.77
CA ALA A 351 78.97 -2.21 43.91
C ALA A 351 79.51 -0.81 43.54
N PRO A 352 79.06 -0.18 42.43
CA PRO A 352 79.15 1.27 42.28
C PRO A 352 78.16 1.95 43.24
N ASP A 353 78.43 3.20 43.60
CA ASP A 353 77.67 4.00 44.57
C ASP A 353 76.16 3.94 44.31
N ALA A 354 75.46 3.12 45.09
CA ALA A 354 74.06 2.73 44.86
C ALA A 354 73.10 3.93 44.86
N ASP A 355 73.49 5.04 45.50
CA ASP A 355 72.66 6.23 45.65
C ASP A 355 72.58 7.09 44.37
N GLU A 356 73.61 7.11 43.52
CA GLU A 356 73.58 7.85 42.25
C GLU A 356 72.81 7.08 41.18
N VAL A 357 73.06 5.76 41.07
CA VAL A 357 72.32 4.87 40.17
C VAL A 357 70.83 4.81 40.54
N ALA A 358 70.50 4.82 41.84
CA ALA A 358 69.11 4.87 42.28
C ALA A 358 68.42 6.18 41.91
N ARG A 359 69.12 7.33 41.95
CA ARG A 359 68.56 8.62 41.55
C ARG A 359 68.31 8.67 40.05
N GLU A 360 69.27 8.24 39.23
CA GLU A 360 69.11 8.17 37.78
C GLU A 360 67.97 7.22 37.37
N ALA A 361 67.86 6.06 38.02
CA ALA A 361 66.75 5.13 37.79
C ALA A 361 65.38 5.72 38.15
N VAL A 362 65.29 6.52 39.22
CA VAL A 362 64.06 7.22 39.61
C VAL A 362 63.71 8.32 38.59
N PHE A 363 64.70 9.07 38.10
CA PHE A 363 64.48 10.07 37.06
C PHE A 363 64.08 9.45 35.73
N GLU A 364 64.75 8.38 35.28
CA GLU A 364 64.37 7.64 34.07
C GLU A 364 62.97 7.02 34.19
N SER A 365 62.61 6.52 35.38
CA SER A 365 61.25 6.02 35.64
C SER A 365 60.21 7.13 35.57
N ALA A 366 60.48 8.30 36.17
CA ALA A 366 59.57 9.46 36.12
C ALA A 366 59.43 10.02 34.70
N VAL A 367 60.53 10.10 33.94
CA VAL A 367 60.52 10.53 32.54
C VAL A 367 59.80 9.50 31.67
N GLY A 368 60.05 8.21 31.88
CA GLY A 368 59.37 7.12 31.19
C GLY A 368 57.87 7.11 31.45
N ALA A 369 57.43 7.40 32.68
CA ALA A 369 56.03 7.55 33.04
C ALA A 369 55.39 8.76 32.34
N ALA A 370 56.03 9.93 32.38
CA ALA A 370 55.51 11.14 31.72
C ALA A 370 55.42 10.98 30.19
N VAL A 371 56.40 10.34 29.57
CA VAL A 371 56.39 10.02 28.13
C VAL A 371 55.32 8.97 27.82
N GLY A 372 55.17 7.96 28.68
CA GLY A 372 54.13 6.95 28.57
C GLY A 372 52.72 7.54 28.61
N ASP A 373 52.46 8.43 29.57
CA ASP A 373 51.19 9.13 29.73
C ASP A 373 50.88 10.04 28.52
N ALA A 374 51.90 10.75 28.01
CA ALA A 374 51.75 11.58 26.81
C ALA A 374 51.45 10.74 25.54
N LEU A 375 52.12 9.59 25.38
CA LEU A 375 51.87 8.68 24.26
C LEU A 375 50.50 8.00 24.37
N ASP A 376 50.06 7.66 25.58
CA ASP A 376 48.74 7.09 25.83
C ASP A 376 47.62 8.12 25.59
N ALA A 377 47.83 9.38 25.98
CA ALA A 377 46.93 10.48 25.66
C ALA A 377 46.80 10.68 24.13
N MET A 378 47.93 10.75 23.41
CA MET A 378 47.92 10.85 21.95
C MET A 378 47.30 9.61 21.28
N ALA A 379 47.49 8.42 21.83
CA ALA A 379 46.87 7.19 21.32
C ALA A 379 45.35 7.20 21.50
N LYS A 380 44.86 7.68 22.65
CA LYS A 380 43.42 7.86 22.93
C LYS A 380 42.79 8.92 22.03
N GLU A 381 43.45 10.06 21.83
CA GLU A 381 42.98 11.11 20.91
C GLU A 381 42.92 10.64 19.47
N LEU A 382 43.94 9.90 19.02
CA LEU A 382 43.96 9.30 17.68
C LEU A 382 42.84 8.26 17.52
N GLY A 383 42.56 7.47 18.55
CA GLY A 383 41.40 6.58 18.61
C GLY A 383 40.07 7.33 18.50
N ALA A 384 39.92 8.42 19.27
CA ALA A 384 38.74 9.27 19.24
C ALA A 384 38.52 9.90 17.85
N GLN A 385 39.57 10.42 17.21
CA GLN A 385 39.48 10.99 15.86
C GLN A 385 39.11 9.95 14.79
N ARG A 386 39.60 8.71 14.92
CA ARG A 386 39.21 7.63 14.01
C ARG A 386 37.74 7.26 14.16
N GLU A 387 37.25 7.19 15.40
CA GLU A 387 35.85 6.87 15.66
C GLU A 387 34.93 8.02 15.25
N GLU A 388 35.33 9.28 15.46
CA GLU A 388 34.61 10.44 14.96
C GLU A 388 34.47 10.41 13.43
N ARG A 389 35.56 10.15 12.70
CA ARG A 389 35.53 10.01 11.23
C ARG A 389 34.64 8.84 10.79
N ARG A 390 34.66 7.73 11.53
CA ARG A 390 33.80 6.57 11.25
C ARG A 390 32.33 6.90 11.46
N ILE A 391 31.98 7.57 12.57
CA ILE A 391 30.61 8.00 12.87
C ILE A 391 30.15 9.03 11.85
N ALA A 392 31.01 9.98 11.45
CA ALA A 392 30.71 10.96 10.42
C ALA A 392 30.43 10.31 9.06
N ALA A 393 31.22 9.30 8.66
CA ALA A 393 30.98 8.54 7.43
C ALA A 393 29.66 7.76 7.48
N LEU A 394 29.32 7.16 8.63
CA LEU A 394 28.03 6.47 8.83
C LEU A 394 26.85 7.45 8.78
N ALA A 395 26.99 8.63 9.38
CA ALA A 395 25.98 9.69 9.35
C ALA A 395 25.76 10.19 7.92
N ALA A 396 26.84 10.45 7.16
CA ALA A 396 26.75 10.88 5.77
C ALA A 396 26.05 9.82 4.88
N ALA A 397 26.39 8.54 5.05
CA ALA A 397 25.72 7.46 4.32
C ALA A 397 24.21 7.36 4.66
N ALA A 398 23.85 7.56 5.93
CA ALA A 398 22.46 7.58 6.36
C ALA A 398 21.69 8.80 5.79
N GLU A 399 22.32 9.96 5.71
CA GLU A 399 21.75 11.15 5.09
C GLU A 399 21.55 10.98 3.59
N GLU A 400 22.52 10.39 2.87
CA GLU A 400 22.35 10.04 1.46
C GLU A 400 21.17 9.09 1.25
N GLU A 401 21.03 8.08 2.11
CA GLU A 401 19.90 7.15 2.00
C GLU A 401 18.56 7.85 2.28
N ARG A 402 18.51 8.73 3.27
CA ARG A 402 17.34 9.57 3.54
C ARG A 402 16.99 10.44 2.34
N GLN A 403 17.97 11.13 1.76
CA GLN A 403 17.77 11.96 0.56
C GLN A 403 17.29 11.14 -0.64
N ARG A 404 17.85 9.93 -0.84
CA ARG A 404 17.38 9.00 -1.89
C ARG A 404 15.91 8.60 -1.68
N ARG A 405 15.49 8.37 -0.44
CA ARG A 405 14.09 8.05 -0.12
C ARG A 405 13.18 9.28 -0.32
N GLU A 406 13.58 10.45 0.14
CA GLU A 406 12.83 11.70 -0.02
C GLU A 406 12.68 12.10 -1.50
N THR A 407 13.73 11.95 -2.30
CA THR A 407 13.67 12.18 -3.75
C THR A 407 12.78 11.15 -4.46
N ALA A 408 12.80 9.88 -4.02
CA ALA A 408 11.91 8.86 -4.58
C ALA A 408 10.44 9.11 -4.20
N GLU A 409 10.16 9.50 -2.94
CA GLU A 409 8.82 9.84 -2.48
C GLU A 409 8.28 11.10 -3.14
N THR A 410 9.09 12.15 -3.25
CA THR A 410 8.69 13.38 -3.94
C THR A 410 8.37 13.10 -5.40
N ARG A 411 9.18 12.30 -6.11
CA ARG A 411 8.88 11.84 -7.48
C ARG A 411 7.56 11.06 -7.57
N ARG A 412 7.27 10.20 -6.60
CA ARG A 412 5.98 9.47 -6.55
C ARG A 412 4.82 10.43 -6.32
N ARG A 413 4.95 11.36 -5.37
CA ARG A 413 3.92 12.36 -5.07
C ARG A 413 3.66 13.30 -6.24
N THR A 414 4.70 13.75 -6.95
CA THR A 414 4.53 14.60 -8.14
C THR A 414 3.81 13.84 -9.25
N ALA A 415 4.20 12.58 -9.51
CA ALA A 415 3.53 11.75 -10.50
C ALA A 415 2.05 11.48 -10.15
N GLU A 416 1.74 11.20 -8.89
CA GLU A 416 0.36 11.04 -8.43
C GLU A 416 -0.46 12.33 -8.58
N LEU A 417 0.13 13.49 -8.27
CA LEU A 417 -0.53 14.79 -8.44
C LEU A 417 -0.78 15.11 -9.91
N GLU A 418 0.17 14.81 -10.80
CA GLU A 418 -0.01 14.97 -12.25
C GLU A 418 -1.11 14.05 -12.79
N ALA A 419 -1.16 12.80 -12.32
CA ALA A 419 -2.24 11.87 -12.69
C ALA A 419 -3.61 12.39 -12.22
N ARG A 420 -3.71 12.87 -10.97
CA ARG A 420 -4.95 13.48 -10.46
C ARG A 420 -5.36 14.72 -11.25
N ARG A 421 -4.40 15.58 -11.63
CA ARG A 421 -4.69 16.75 -12.47
C ARG A 421 -5.24 16.35 -13.84
N ALA A 422 -4.65 15.34 -14.47
CA ALA A 422 -5.15 14.80 -15.73
C ALA A 422 -6.57 14.21 -15.59
N GLU A 423 -6.85 13.49 -14.51
CA GLU A 423 -8.18 12.96 -14.20
C GLU A 423 -9.20 14.09 -13.94
N GLU A 424 -8.82 15.13 -13.21
CA GLU A 424 -9.66 16.31 -12.98
C GLU A 424 -9.97 17.06 -14.27
N GLU A 425 -9.00 17.20 -15.18
CA GLU A 425 -9.20 17.82 -16.49
C GLU A 425 -10.17 17.00 -17.35
N ALA A 426 -10.00 15.67 -17.40
CA ALA A 426 -10.93 14.79 -18.08
C ALA A 426 -12.35 14.88 -17.48
N TYR A 427 -12.47 14.89 -16.16
CA TYR A 427 -13.75 15.08 -15.48
C TYR A 427 -14.38 16.44 -15.80
N ARG A 428 -13.59 17.52 -15.80
CA ARG A 428 -14.07 18.87 -16.18
C ARG A 428 -14.60 18.88 -17.60
N GLN A 429 -13.92 18.24 -18.54
CA GLN A 429 -14.36 18.15 -19.94
C GLN A 429 -15.69 17.39 -20.06
N VAL A 430 -15.80 16.22 -19.41
CA VAL A 430 -17.04 15.42 -19.40
C VAL A 430 -18.19 16.20 -18.77
N MET A 431 -17.95 16.89 -17.66
CA MET A 431 -18.96 17.72 -17.00
C MET A 431 -19.33 18.95 -17.83
N ALA A 432 -18.40 19.54 -18.58
CA ALA A 432 -18.71 20.62 -19.50
C ALA A 432 -19.67 20.15 -20.61
N VAL A 433 -19.44 18.97 -21.19
CA VAL A 433 -20.35 18.37 -22.17
C VAL A 433 -21.70 18.09 -21.55
N HIS A 434 -21.77 17.45 -20.38
CA HIS A 434 -23.04 17.17 -19.72
C HIS A 434 -23.82 18.43 -19.34
N ARG A 435 -23.15 19.47 -18.82
CA ARG A 435 -23.78 20.76 -18.55
C ARG A 435 -24.24 21.43 -19.84
N GLY A 436 -23.48 21.32 -20.92
CA GLY A 436 -23.86 21.78 -22.26
C GLY A 436 -25.13 21.08 -22.75
N SER A 437 -25.19 19.76 -22.68
CA SER A 437 -26.35 18.96 -23.07
C SER A 437 -27.58 19.21 -22.20
N ALA A 438 -27.38 19.36 -20.88
CA ALA A 438 -28.47 19.72 -19.97
C ALA A 438 -29.01 21.12 -20.28
N ARG A 439 -28.13 22.10 -20.54
CA ARG A 439 -28.52 23.46 -20.94
C ARG A 439 -29.26 23.47 -22.26
N SER A 440 -28.79 22.74 -23.28
CA SER A 440 -29.46 22.68 -24.57
C SER A 440 -30.83 22.00 -24.46
N PHE A 441 -30.96 20.95 -23.65
CA PHE A 441 -32.23 20.29 -23.39
C PHE A 441 -33.21 21.21 -22.68
N VAL A 442 -32.77 21.90 -21.63
CA VAL A 442 -33.60 22.87 -20.90
C VAL A 442 -33.99 24.04 -21.82
N ALA A 443 -33.07 24.54 -22.65
CA ALA A 443 -33.38 25.59 -23.62
C ALA A 443 -34.46 25.13 -24.62
N ALA A 444 -34.31 23.94 -25.20
CA ALA A 444 -35.30 23.38 -26.11
C ALA A 444 -36.68 23.20 -25.45
N LEU A 445 -36.72 22.71 -24.21
CA LEU A 445 -37.97 22.59 -23.45
C LEU A 445 -38.59 23.95 -23.15
N VAL A 446 -37.77 24.96 -22.80
CA VAL A 446 -38.25 26.32 -22.59
C VAL A 446 -38.79 26.91 -23.89
N ASP A 447 -38.12 26.70 -25.02
CA ASP A 447 -38.57 27.16 -26.33
C ASP A 447 -39.88 26.47 -26.74
N GLU A 448 -40.03 25.17 -26.47
CA GLU A 448 -41.26 24.40 -26.71
C GLU A 448 -42.41 24.92 -25.85
N VAL A 449 -42.20 25.06 -24.54
CA VAL A 449 -43.21 25.59 -23.60
C VAL A 449 -43.54 27.04 -23.92
N ALA A 450 -42.56 27.86 -24.30
CA ALA A 450 -42.78 29.24 -24.72
C ALA A 450 -43.56 29.30 -26.04
N GLY A 451 -43.28 28.39 -26.98
CA GLY A 451 -44.04 28.24 -28.23
C GLY A 451 -45.48 27.82 -27.99
N GLU A 452 -45.72 26.83 -27.12
CA GLU A 452 -47.07 26.42 -26.72
C GLU A 452 -47.82 27.54 -25.98
N ALA A 453 -47.16 28.24 -25.06
CA ALA A 453 -47.73 29.37 -24.34
C ALA A 453 -48.03 30.56 -25.28
N ALA A 454 -47.16 30.83 -26.25
CA ALA A 454 -47.39 31.85 -27.27
C ALA A 454 -48.58 31.46 -28.16
N ALA A 455 -48.66 30.22 -28.63
CA ALA A 455 -49.79 29.73 -29.43
C ALA A 455 -51.10 29.74 -28.63
N ALA A 456 -51.07 29.39 -27.35
CA ALA A 456 -52.23 29.47 -26.46
C ALA A 456 -52.64 30.92 -26.21
N ALA A 457 -51.69 31.82 -25.96
CA ALA A 457 -51.94 33.24 -25.77
C ALA A 457 -52.45 33.92 -27.05
N GLU A 458 -51.92 33.57 -28.22
CA GLU A 458 -52.42 34.01 -29.53
C GLU A 458 -53.83 33.47 -29.76
N GLY A 459 -54.10 32.21 -29.42
CA GLY A 459 -55.43 31.61 -29.49
C GLY A 459 -56.44 32.28 -28.55
N ASP A 460 -56.05 32.60 -27.32
CA ASP A 460 -56.90 33.28 -26.35
C ASP A 460 -57.10 34.76 -26.70
N ALA A 461 -56.07 35.43 -27.22
CA ALA A 461 -56.19 36.78 -27.76
C ALA A 461 -57.07 36.82 -29.02
N ALA A 462 -56.95 35.83 -29.91
CA ALA A 462 -57.83 35.68 -31.07
C ALA A 462 -59.27 35.41 -30.63
N ARG A 463 -59.51 34.52 -29.66
CA ARG A 463 -60.85 34.29 -29.08
C ARG A 463 -61.42 35.54 -28.39
N ALA A 464 -60.59 36.30 -27.70
CA ALA A 464 -61.01 37.56 -27.09
C ALA A 464 -61.35 38.63 -28.15
N ARG A 465 -60.64 38.64 -29.29
CA ARG A 465 -60.97 39.45 -30.47
C ARG A 465 -62.23 38.94 -31.19
N ASP A 466 -62.41 37.65 -31.36
CA ASP A 466 -63.60 37.08 -32.01
C ASP A 466 -64.85 37.17 -31.11
N GLY A 467 -64.66 37.36 -29.80
CA GLY A 467 -65.72 37.59 -28.82
C GLY A 467 -66.30 39.02 -28.84
N GLU A 468 -67.13 39.32 -27.85
CA GLU A 468 -67.81 40.62 -27.73
C GLU A 468 -66.85 41.82 -27.70
N LEU A 469 -65.62 41.61 -27.24
CA LEU A 469 -64.60 42.66 -27.17
C LEU A 469 -64.10 43.10 -28.55
N GLY A 470 -63.86 42.19 -29.52
CA GLY A 470 -63.46 42.64 -30.86
C GLY A 470 -64.62 43.19 -31.66
N ALA A 471 -65.86 42.70 -31.49
CA ALA A 471 -67.02 43.39 -32.06
C ALA A 471 -67.18 44.83 -31.51
N LEU A 472 -66.80 45.07 -30.25
CA LEU A 472 -66.73 46.40 -29.66
C LEU A 472 -65.50 47.19 -30.15
N LEU A 473 -64.36 46.53 -30.33
CA LEU A 473 -63.12 47.13 -30.84
C LEU A 473 -63.27 47.55 -32.30
N ASP A 474 -63.81 46.70 -33.18
CA ASP A 474 -64.15 47.02 -34.57
C ASP A 474 -65.18 48.17 -34.64
N ARG A 475 -66.13 48.21 -33.69
CA ARG A 475 -67.07 49.35 -33.54
C ARG A 475 -66.41 50.62 -33.01
N LEU A 476 -65.34 50.50 -32.22
CA LEU A 476 -64.58 51.63 -31.72
C LEU A 476 -63.58 52.12 -32.76
N GLU A 477 -62.91 51.23 -33.51
CA GLU A 477 -62.00 51.52 -34.62
C GLU A 477 -62.77 52.15 -35.79
N SER A 478 -63.95 51.64 -36.13
CA SER A 478 -64.84 52.28 -37.13
C SER A 478 -65.41 53.64 -36.67
N LYS A 479 -65.43 53.92 -35.36
CA LYS A 479 -65.79 55.24 -34.81
C LYS A 479 -64.59 56.14 -34.55
N ALA A 480 -63.39 55.58 -34.43
CA ALA A 480 -62.14 56.26 -34.14
C ALA A 480 -61.36 56.62 -35.41
N SER A 481 -62.07 56.89 -36.51
CA SER A 481 -61.42 57.41 -37.71
C SER A 481 -60.91 58.85 -37.46
N GLY A 482 -59.58 59.00 -37.42
CA GLY A 482 -58.90 60.30 -37.52
C GLY A 482 -58.08 60.70 -36.28
N ALA A 483 -58.71 61.17 -35.20
CA ALA A 483 -58.00 61.82 -34.10
C ALA A 483 -57.52 60.86 -32.99
N GLY A 484 -58.24 59.76 -32.76
CA GLY A 484 -57.91 58.77 -31.73
C GLY A 484 -56.77 57.83 -32.14
N GLU A 485 -56.73 57.40 -33.40
CA GLU A 485 -55.65 56.56 -33.94
C GLU A 485 -54.28 57.25 -33.89
N VAL A 486 -54.21 58.54 -34.22
CA VAL A 486 -52.95 59.30 -34.15
C VAL A 486 -52.47 59.44 -32.71
N ALA A 487 -53.36 59.68 -31.75
CA ALA A 487 -53.02 59.74 -30.34
C ALA A 487 -52.58 58.36 -29.79
N CYS A 488 -53.25 57.28 -30.19
CA CYS A 488 -52.88 55.92 -29.80
C CYS A 488 -51.57 55.46 -30.45
N ALA A 489 -51.29 55.85 -31.70
CA ALA A 489 -50.01 55.61 -32.36
C ALA A 489 -48.89 56.37 -31.66
N LEU A 490 -49.09 57.64 -31.29
CA LEU A 490 -48.10 58.40 -30.53
C LEU A 490 -47.86 57.81 -29.12
N LEU A 491 -48.89 57.33 -28.45
CA LEU A 491 -48.75 56.65 -27.17
C LEU A 491 -47.99 55.33 -27.31
N ARG A 492 -48.26 54.56 -28.37
CA ARG A 492 -47.62 53.27 -28.64
C ARG A 492 -46.18 53.40 -29.09
N ASP A 493 -45.88 54.40 -29.92
CA ASP A 493 -44.56 54.56 -30.55
C ASP A 493 -43.61 55.40 -29.69
N PHE A 494 -44.13 56.33 -28.89
CA PHE A 494 -43.28 57.25 -28.10
C PHE A 494 -43.48 57.11 -26.59
N VAL A 495 -44.70 57.19 -26.09
CA VAL A 495 -44.91 57.32 -24.63
C VAL A 495 -44.66 56.01 -23.87
N ILE A 496 -45.14 54.88 -24.39
CA ILE A 496 -44.93 53.57 -23.75
C ILE A 496 -43.44 53.17 -23.83
N PRO A 497 -42.75 53.24 -24.98
CA PRO A 497 -41.33 52.93 -25.06
C PRO A 497 -40.46 53.85 -24.20
N ASP A 498 -40.79 55.14 -24.10
CA ASP A 498 -40.03 56.05 -23.24
C ASP A 498 -40.32 55.81 -21.74
N ALA A 499 -41.55 55.43 -21.37
CA ALA A 499 -41.84 54.99 -20.02
C ALA A 499 -41.08 53.71 -19.64
N ASP A 500 -40.97 52.75 -20.55
CA ASP A 500 -40.21 51.52 -20.36
C ASP A 500 -38.71 51.79 -20.27
N ARG A 501 -38.17 52.69 -21.10
CA ARG A 501 -36.77 53.14 -21.01
C ARG A 501 -36.48 53.82 -19.67
N LEU A 502 -37.40 54.66 -19.18
CA LEU A 502 -37.25 55.30 -17.87
C LEU A 502 -37.34 54.30 -16.72
N LEU A 503 -38.18 53.28 -16.81
CA LEU A 503 -38.25 52.20 -15.83
C LEU A 503 -36.99 51.34 -15.84
N ALA A 504 -36.48 50.98 -17.02
CA ALA A 504 -35.23 50.25 -17.17
C ALA A 504 -34.03 51.05 -16.64
N ALA A 505 -33.97 52.36 -16.91
CA ALA A 505 -32.95 53.25 -16.35
C ALA A 505 -33.03 53.31 -14.82
N ARG A 506 -34.24 53.43 -14.25
CA ARG A 506 -34.42 53.41 -12.78
C ARG A 506 -34.03 52.06 -12.16
N GLN A 507 -34.25 50.95 -12.86
CA GLN A 507 -33.84 49.62 -12.41
C GLN A 507 -32.31 49.49 -12.44
N ALA A 508 -31.67 49.94 -13.53
CA ALA A 508 -30.21 49.99 -13.63
C ALA A 508 -29.61 50.86 -12.53
N ASP A 509 -30.14 52.07 -12.29
CA ASP A 509 -29.72 52.94 -11.19
C ASP A 509 -29.88 52.27 -9.82
N ALA A 510 -30.94 51.48 -9.63
CA ALA A 510 -31.17 50.76 -8.38
C ALA A 510 -30.19 49.59 -8.20
N GLU A 511 -29.80 48.92 -9.28
CA GLU A 511 -28.77 47.88 -9.27
C GLU A 511 -27.37 48.48 -9.04
N ASP A 512 -27.03 49.56 -9.71
CA ASP A 512 -25.79 50.29 -9.52
C ASP A 512 -25.64 50.76 -8.07
N ARG A 513 -26.72 51.24 -7.45
CA ARG A 513 -26.73 51.57 -6.01
C ARG A 513 -26.49 50.35 -5.11
N LYS A 514 -27.01 49.18 -5.47
CA LYS A 514 -26.74 47.92 -4.72
C LYS A 514 -25.27 47.53 -4.85
N PHE A 515 -24.71 47.59 -6.06
CA PHE A 515 -23.30 47.28 -6.31
C PHE A 515 -22.37 48.28 -5.64
N ALA A 516 -22.66 49.57 -5.70
CA ALA A 516 -21.91 50.61 -5.01
C ALA A 516 -21.94 50.41 -3.49
N ARG A 517 -23.10 50.08 -2.92
CA ARG A 517 -23.23 49.78 -1.48
C ARG A 517 -22.47 48.50 -1.10
N ALA A 518 -22.52 47.46 -1.92
CA ALA A 518 -21.75 46.23 -1.70
C ALA A 518 -20.25 46.49 -1.75
N ALA A 519 -19.78 47.28 -2.73
CA ALA A 519 -18.37 47.68 -2.83
C ALA A 519 -17.92 48.49 -1.60
N GLN A 520 -18.73 49.44 -1.14
CA GLN A 520 -18.45 50.20 0.09
C GLN A 520 -18.34 49.29 1.33
N LEU A 521 -19.24 48.30 1.47
CA LEU A 521 -19.17 47.33 2.56
C LEU A 521 -17.94 46.43 2.46
N CYS A 522 -17.58 45.95 1.27
CA CYS A 522 -16.36 45.16 1.06
C CYS A 522 -15.10 45.95 1.39
N ILE A 523 -15.04 47.24 1.00
CA ILE A 523 -13.93 48.12 1.35
C ILE A 523 -13.89 48.31 2.87
N GLY A 524 -15.04 48.50 3.54
CA GLY A 524 -15.13 48.57 5.00
C GLY A 524 -14.56 47.33 5.68
N VAL A 525 -15.00 46.13 5.27
CA VAL A 525 -14.49 44.85 5.80
C VAL A 525 -12.99 44.68 5.52
N ALA A 526 -12.52 45.08 4.34
CA ALA A 526 -11.09 45.03 4.01
C ALA A 526 -10.28 45.98 4.90
N VAL A 527 -10.77 47.21 5.16
CA VAL A 527 -10.13 48.16 6.07
C VAL A 527 -10.12 47.64 7.51
N GLU A 528 -11.24 47.12 8.02
CA GLU A 528 -11.31 46.50 9.35
C GLU A 528 -10.34 45.31 9.47
N SER A 529 -10.23 44.48 8.43
CA SER A 529 -9.28 43.36 8.41
C SER A 529 -7.81 43.82 8.39
N ALA A 530 -7.52 44.94 7.72
CA ALA A 530 -6.19 45.54 7.69
C ALA A 530 -5.85 46.20 9.03
N GLU A 531 -6.81 46.89 9.66
CA GLU A 531 -6.67 47.45 11.02
C GLU A 531 -6.46 46.34 12.06
N ALA A 532 -7.20 45.23 11.96
CA ALA A 532 -7.01 44.06 12.82
C ALA A 532 -5.63 43.41 12.63
N ALA A 533 -5.15 43.29 11.38
CA ALA A 533 -3.80 42.79 11.08
C ALA A 533 -2.69 43.71 11.61
N LEU A 534 -2.92 45.03 11.61
CA LEU A 534 -1.99 46.02 12.18
C LEU A 534 -2.02 46.01 13.73
N CYS A 535 -3.18 45.80 14.35
CA CYS A 535 -3.32 45.77 15.81
C CYS A 535 -2.92 44.43 16.44
N GLY A 536 -2.99 43.31 15.70
CA GLY A 536 -2.59 41.97 16.16
C GLY A 536 -1.08 41.68 16.06
N GLY A 537 -0.27 42.68 15.72
CA GLY A 537 1.19 42.60 15.58
C GLY A 537 2.00 43.13 16.77
N VAL A 538 1.37 43.30 17.93
CA VAL A 538 2.01 43.55 19.24
C VAL A 538 1.66 42.40 20.17
#